data_AF-A0A535KJZ4-F1
#
_entry.id   AF-A0A535KJZ4-F1
#
_cell.length_a   1.000
_cell.length_b   1.000
_cell.length_c   1.000
_cell.angle_alpha   90.00
_cell.angle_beta   90.00
_cell.angle_gamma   90.00
#
_symmetry.space_group_name_H-M   'P 1'
#
loop_
_entity.id
_entity.type
_entity.pdbx_description
1 polymer ?
#
loop_
_entity_poly.entity_id
_entity_poly.type
_entity_poly.pdbx_seq_one_letter_code
_entity_poly.pdbx_strand_id
1 'polypeptide(L)' 'MARAHSKEDHLIDMKESELHEGRARIKVVGCGGGGGNAVNRMISKALKVQFIAVNTDKQALERCQAD' A
#
# COMPACT_ATOMS: atom_id res chain seq x y z
N MET A 1 -14.79 10.31 -28.97
CA MET A 1 -13.42 10.82 -29.19
C MET A 1 -12.49 10.10 -28.23
N ALA A 2 -11.86 9.01 -28.66
CA ALA A 2 -10.79 8.39 -27.88
C ALA A 2 -9.54 9.28 -28.05
N ARG A 3 -9.13 9.97 -26.98
CA ARG A 3 -7.82 10.64 -26.95
C ARG A 3 -6.77 9.54 -27.06
N ALA A 4 -6.00 9.56 -28.15
CA ALA A 4 -4.79 8.77 -28.26
C ALA A 4 -3.89 9.11 -27.07
N HIS A 5 -3.56 8.12 -26.25
CA HIS A 5 -2.48 8.22 -25.26
C HIS A 5 -1.21 8.55 -26.04
N SER A 6 -0.57 9.66 -25.69
CA SER A 6 0.58 10.17 -26.42
C SER A 6 1.78 9.25 -26.19
N LYS A 7 2.73 9.21 -27.13
CA LYS A 7 3.97 8.42 -26.97
C LYS A 7 4.73 8.76 -25.69
N GLU A 8 4.57 9.99 -25.20
CA GLU A 8 5.14 10.48 -23.95
C GLU A 8 4.55 9.76 -22.73
N ASP A 9 3.25 9.46 -22.73
CA ASP A 9 2.59 8.69 -21.66
C ASP A 9 3.17 7.27 -21.58
N HIS A 10 3.41 6.62 -22.72
CA HIS A 10 4.04 5.30 -22.77
C HIS A 10 5.52 5.32 -22.36
N LEU A 11 6.26 6.38 -22.69
CA LEU A 11 7.66 6.57 -22.27
C LEU A 11 7.77 6.82 -20.75
N ILE A 12 6.78 7.48 -20.16
CA ILE A 12 6.70 7.71 -18.71
C ILE A 12 6.40 6.39 -17.98
N ASP A 13 5.42 5.61 -18.47
CA ASP A 13 5.00 4.34 -17.88
C ASP A 13 6.13 3.28 -17.90
N MET A 14 6.87 3.18 -19.01
CA MET A 14 8.04 2.30 -19.10
C MET A 14 9.14 2.68 -18.11
N LYS A 15 9.44 3.98 -17.95
CA LYS A 15 10.43 4.45 -16.97
C LYS A 15 10.00 4.19 -15.53
N GLU A 16 8.71 4.32 -15.24
CA GLU A 16 8.18 4.04 -13.91
C GLU A 16 8.24 2.54 -13.59
N SER A 17 8.01 1.65 -14.56
CA SER A 17 8.20 0.21 -14.37
C SER A 17 9.65 -0.20 -14.10
N GLU A 18 10.63 0.39 -14.80
CA GLU A 18 12.06 0.15 -14.56
C GLU A 18 12.51 0.61 -13.17
N LEU A 19 11.92 1.70 -12.63
CA LEU A 19 12.15 2.15 -11.25
C LEU A 19 11.65 1.14 -10.20
N HIS A 20 10.73 0.25 -10.56
CA HIS A 20 10.19 -0.78 -9.67
C HIS A 20 10.92 -2.13 -9.81
N GLU A 21 11.58 -2.40 -10.94
CA GLU A 21 12.38 -3.60 -11.17
C GLU A 21 13.65 -3.58 -10.31
N GLY A 22 13.58 -4.24 -9.15
CA GLY A 22 14.68 -4.37 -8.21
C GLY A 22 14.40 -3.80 -6.81
N ARG A 23 13.27 -3.12 -6.60
CA ARG A 23 12.86 -2.69 -5.25
C ARG A 23 12.13 -3.82 -4.52
N ALA A 24 12.51 -4.05 -3.26
CA ALA A 24 11.82 -5.01 -2.41
C ALA A 24 10.36 -4.59 -2.17
N ARG A 25 9.42 -5.48 -2.46
CA ARG A 25 7.98 -5.28 -2.17
C ARG A 25 7.73 -5.59 -0.70
N ILE A 26 7.74 -4.56 0.14
CA ILE A 26 7.56 -4.73 1.60
C ILE A 26 6.07 -4.71 1.94
N LYS A 27 5.64 -5.72 2.71
CA LYS A 27 4.30 -5.82 3.30
C LYS A 27 4.43 -5.94 4.81
N VAL A 28 3.55 -5.26 5.53
CA VAL A 28 3.49 -5.31 7.00
C VAL A 28 2.15 -5.90 7.41
N VAL A 29 2.19 -6.97 8.20
CA VAL A 29 0.99 -7.66 8.69
C VAL A 29 0.87 -7.47 10.20
N GLY A 30 -0.16 -6.77 10.64
CA GLY A 30 -0.51 -6.64 12.06
C GLY A 30 -1.55 -7.69 12.47
N CYS A 31 -1.24 -8.50 13.49
CA CYS A 31 -2.17 -9.50 14.03
C CYS A 31 -2.72 -9.09 15.41
N GLY A 32 -4.04 -9.19 15.58
CA GLY A 32 -4.73 -8.85 16.83
C GLY A 32 -4.75 -7.35 17.17
N GLY A 33 -5.23 -7.00 18.37
CA GLY A 33 -5.38 -5.59 18.78
C GLY A 33 -4.06 -4.82 18.86
N GLY A 34 -3.00 -5.43 19.41
CA GLY A 34 -1.68 -4.81 19.49
C GLY A 34 -1.05 -4.59 18.11
N GLY A 35 -1.17 -5.58 17.22
CA GLY A 35 -0.67 -5.49 15.84
C GLY A 35 -1.41 -4.41 15.03
N GLY A 36 -2.74 -4.36 15.13
CA GLY A 36 -3.55 -3.31 14.48
C GLY A 36 -3.18 -1.90 14.95
N ASN A 37 -2.96 -1.71 16.26
CA ASN A 37 -2.50 -0.43 16.80
C ASN A 37 -1.13 -0.01 16.25
N ALA A 38 -0.18 -0.95 16.14
CA ALA A 38 1.13 -0.70 15.57
C ALA A 38 1.02 -0.32 14.08
N VAL A 39 0.21 -1.06 13.31
CA VAL A 39 -0.07 -0.76 11.90
C VAL A 39 -0.65 0.63 11.71
N ASN A 40 -1.69 0.99 12.47
CA ASN A 40 -2.27 2.35 12.41
C ASN A 40 -1.24 3.43 12.71
N ARG A 41 -0.34 3.20 13.69
CA ARG A 41 0.75 4.15 13.97
C ARG A 41 1.74 4.26 12.82
N MET A 42 2.11 3.15 12.18
CA MET A 42 2.98 3.15 11.00
C MET A 42 2.35 3.90 9.81
N ILE A 43 1.05 3.72 9.60
CA ILE A 43 0.27 4.45 8.59
C ILE A 43 0.24 5.95 8.90
N SER A 44 0.00 6.33 10.15
CA SER A 44 0.00 7.74 10.58
C SER A 44 1.36 8.44 10.40
N LYS A 45 2.44 7.66 10.29
CA LYS A 45 3.80 8.14 10.00
C LYS A 45 4.13 8.15 8.50
N ALA A 46 3.14 7.90 7.65
CA ALA A 46 3.23 7.94 6.19
C ALA A 46 4.31 7.01 5.61
N LEU A 47 4.53 5.85 6.24
CA LEU A 47 5.42 4.82 5.68
C LEU A 47 4.80 4.26 4.40
N LYS A 48 5.56 4.28 3.30
CA LYS A 48 5.11 3.81 1.98
C LYS A 48 5.39 2.31 1.81
N VAL A 49 4.61 1.49 2.48
CA VAL A 49 4.59 0.02 2.36
C VAL A 49 3.13 -0.46 2.37
N GLN A 50 2.87 -1.67 1.88
CA GLN A 50 1.52 -2.24 1.96
C GLN A 50 1.22 -2.69 3.39
N PHE A 51 0.08 -2.28 3.94
CA PHE A 51 -0.35 -2.70 5.27
C PHE A 51 -1.50 -3.71 5.20
N ILE A 52 -1.48 -4.72 6.08
CA ILE A 52 -2.53 -5.72 6.22
C ILE A 52 -2.83 -5.87 7.71
N ALA A 53 -4.11 -5.86 8.08
CA ALA A 53 -4.54 -6.15 9.44
C ALA A 53 -5.35 -7.45 9.49
N VAL A 54 -5.02 -8.31 10.46
CA VAL A 54 -5.72 -9.57 10.71
C VAL A 54 -6.18 -9.57 12.15
N ASN A 55 -7.47 -9.73 12.37
CA ASN A 55 -8.04 -9.80 13.71
C ASN A 55 -9.33 -10.63 13.70
N THR A 56 -9.67 -11.25 14.83
CA THR A 56 -10.98 -11.90 15.01
C THR A 56 -12.05 -10.90 15.44
N ASP A 57 -11.63 -9.79 16.05
CA ASP A 57 -12.52 -8.70 16.43
C ASP A 57 -12.89 -7.85 15.22
N LYS A 58 -14.15 -7.99 14.78
CA LYS A 58 -14.74 -7.23 13.68
C LYS A 58 -14.73 -5.72 13.91
N GLN A 59 -15.03 -5.26 15.13
CA GLN A 59 -15.10 -3.83 15.44
C GLN A 59 -13.72 -3.19 15.36
N ALA A 60 -12.68 -3.94 15.74
CA ALA A 60 -11.30 -3.49 15.59
C ALA A 60 -10.87 -3.39 14.12
N LEU A 61 -11.30 -4.34 13.27
CA LEU A 61 -11.03 -4.31 11.83
C LEU A 61 -11.71 -3.13 11.13
N GLU A 62 -12.98 -2.84 11.45
CA GLU A 62 -13.72 -1.70 10.89
C GLU A 62 -13.07 -0.34 11.20
N ARG A 63 -12.29 -0.25 12.28
CA ARG A 63 -11.56 0.96 12.70
C ARG A 63 -10.10 0.98 12.23
N CYS A 64 -9.63 -0.08 11.58
CA CYS A 64 -8.26 -0.16 11.11
C CYS A 64 -8.06 0.65 9.82
N GLN A 65 -6.86 1.22 9.64
CA GLN A 65 -6.52 2.03 8.47
C GLN A 65 -5.71 1.26 7.42
N ALA A 66 -5.47 -0.04 7.64
CA ALA A 66 -4.75 -0.90 6.70
C ALA A 66 -5.52 -1.10 5.38
N ASP A 67 -4.78 -1.44 4.31
CA ASP A 67 -5.30 -1.62 2.95
C ASP A 67 -6.07 -2.94 2.76
#